data_AF-A0A9D7MSA9-F1
#
_entry.id   AF-A0A9D7MSA9-F1
#
_cell.length_a   1.000
_cell.length_b   1.000
_cell.length_c   1.000
_cell.angle_alpha   90.00
_cell.angle_beta   90.00
_cell.angle_gamma   90.00
#
_symmetry.space_group_name_H-M   'P 1'
#
loop_
_entity.id
_entity.type
_entity.pdbx_description
1 polymer ?
#
loop_
_entity_poly.entity_id
_entity_poly.type
_entity_poly.pdbx_seq_one_letter_code
_entity_poly.pdbx_strand_id
1 'polypeptide(L)'
;MQKSALMEIVNSFTALESERFSEFLSSPYFNKNNIVIRLFDIIKKNLPVTEEDLLNKEKVWKALYHGKPYNYGTMKNLIHELTQLSVNFIYLEELENTKQVRNVLTVSALSYRNADKALNSKLKQIEKTFTGKSFRDLEYVLSDYYMEMSKIFWTKWMYQKSHQLKRASEKDFLAGSATTVYSFLLYLFKMTNNITVQSSDHNYELDKNLVINLLREFGTEKIERILSSVKEYSARDYKVLSVFWDMCRSQLFDPGPEQYYKFKSSLTANAKIFSLQDLEDLLTCLVTTLFGLKESEINKYRERIDIFDIMIANKIFIQRNRILPVHLFILYAWNLFNLSDFEGIEKFTKEVR
;
A
#
# COMPACT_ATOMS: atom_id res chain seq x y z
N MET A 1 -7.81 -30.39 -10.82
CA MET A 1 -7.65 -29.50 -9.65
C MET A 1 -7.49 -28.03 -10.06
N GLN A 2 -7.45 -27.72 -11.36
CA GLN A 2 -6.98 -26.46 -11.92
C GLN A 2 -7.78 -25.21 -11.48
N LYS A 3 -9.12 -25.28 -11.41
CA LYS A 3 -9.99 -24.17 -10.95
C LYS A 3 -10.21 -24.16 -9.44
N SER A 4 -9.16 -24.41 -8.66
CA SER A 4 -9.27 -24.36 -7.19
C SER A 4 -8.41 -23.24 -6.64
N ALA A 5 -8.84 -22.65 -5.53
CA ALA A 5 -8.08 -21.64 -4.80
C ALA A 5 -6.64 -22.09 -4.49
N LEU A 6 -6.42 -23.40 -4.23
CA LEU A 6 -5.08 -23.95 -4.08
C LEU A 6 -4.20 -23.65 -5.29
N MET A 7 -4.70 -23.92 -6.50
CA MET A 7 -3.93 -23.76 -7.74
C MET A 7 -3.68 -22.29 -8.05
N GLU A 8 -4.66 -21.42 -7.80
CA GLU A 8 -4.50 -19.97 -7.92
C GLU A 8 -3.36 -19.46 -7.02
N ILE A 9 -3.32 -19.93 -5.77
CA ILE A 9 -2.28 -19.56 -4.80
C ILE A 9 -0.90 -20.10 -5.21
N VAL A 10 -0.75 -21.41 -5.45
CA VAL A 10 0.57 -21.97 -5.72
C VAL A 10 1.14 -21.53 -7.07
N ASN A 11 0.28 -21.19 -8.05
CA ASN A 11 0.73 -20.60 -9.31
C ASN A 11 1.18 -19.14 -9.17
N SER A 12 0.78 -18.43 -8.10
CA SER A 12 1.26 -17.07 -7.84
C SER A 12 2.64 -17.03 -7.21
N PHE A 13 3.15 -18.16 -6.71
CA PHE A 13 4.47 -18.23 -6.09
C PHE A 13 5.59 -18.11 -7.13
N THR A 14 6.57 -17.27 -6.81
CA THR A 14 7.88 -17.30 -7.46
C THR A 14 8.59 -18.64 -7.19
N ALA A 15 9.66 -18.92 -7.94
CA ALA A 15 10.50 -20.08 -7.69
C ALA A 15 11.06 -20.08 -6.25
N LEU A 16 11.47 -18.91 -5.75
CA LEU A 16 11.99 -18.76 -4.39
C LEU A 16 10.90 -19.02 -3.32
N GLU A 17 9.70 -18.47 -3.51
CA GLU A 17 8.58 -18.72 -2.59
C GLU A 17 8.14 -20.18 -2.61
N SER A 18 8.17 -20.84 -3.77
CA SER A 18 7.87 -22.27 -3.89
C SER A 18 8.86 -23.14 -3.10
N GLU A 19 10.14 -22.79 -3.08
CA GLU A 19 11.14 -23.47 -2.23
C GLU A 19 10.90 -23.20 -0.73
N ARG A 20 10.68 -21.93 -0.35
CA ARG A 20 10.40 -21.57 1.05
C ARG A 20 9.10 -22.18 1.57
N PHE A 21 8.10 -22.36 0.70
CA PHE A 21 6.88 -23.05 1.06
C PHE A 21 7.10 -24.55 1.30
N SER A 22 7.98 -25.22 0.53
CA SER A 22 8.39 -26.60 0.82
C SER A 22 9.04 -26.72 2.21
N GLU A 23 9.91 -25.78 2.59
CA GLU A 23 10.52 -25.74 3.93
C GLU A 23 9.47 -25.50 5.02
N PHE A 24 8.54 -24.56 4.80
CA PHE A 24 7.43 -24.28 5.69
C PHE A 24 6.54 -25.52 5.93
N LEU A 25 6.16 -26.24 4.87
CA LEU A 25 5.38 -27.48 4.97
C LEU A 25 6.10 -28.61 5.68
N SER A 26 7.43 -28.60 5.64
CA SER A 26 8.28 -29.60 6.31
C SER A 26 8.52 -29.25 7.79
N SER A 27 8.17 -28.03 8.21
CA SER A 27 8.34 -27.60 9.60
C SER A 27 7.31 -28.26 10.52
N PRO A 28 7.74 -29.00 11.56
CA PRO A 28 6.84 -29.69 12.49
C PRO A 28 6.00 -28.73 13.35
N TYR A 29 6.37 -27.44 13.36
CA TYR A 29 5.61 -26.38 14.01
C TYR A 29 4.33 -26.04 13.24
N PHE A 30 4.38 -26.06 11.90
CA PHE A 30 3.26 -25.66 11.04
C PHE A 30 2.48 -26.85 10.48
N ASN A 31 3.14 -27.97 10.20
CA ASN A 31 2.52 -29.14 9.60
C ASN A 31 3.14 -30.44 10.13
N LYS A 32 2.29 -31.43 10.39
CA LYS A 32 2.70 -32.80 10.78
C LYS A 32 2.25 -33.85 9.77
N ASN A 33 1.49 -33.46 8.75
CA ASN A 33 0.92 -34.35 7.76
C ASN A 33 1.87 -34.53 6.56
N ASN A 34 2.62 -35.63 6.57
CA ASN A 34 3.57 -35.97 5.50
C ASN A 34 2.90 -36.15 4.13
N ILE A 35 1.59 -36.45 4.08
CA ILE A 35 0.87 -36.64 2.83
C ILE A 35 0.62 -35.29 2.15
N VAL A 36 0.41 -34.23 2.92
CA VAL A 36 0.27 -32.87 2.40
C VAL A 36 1.57 -32.36 1.79
N ILE A 37 2.72 -32.68 2.41
CA ILE A 37 4.04 -32.38 1.85
C ILE A 37 4.18 -33.06 0.48
N ARG A 38 3.94 -34.37 0.41
CA ARG A 38 4.00 -35.13 -0.84
C ARG A 38 3.01 -34.63 -1.91
N LEU A 39 1.84 -34.16 -1.49
CA LEU A 39 0.86 -33.56 -2.40
C LEU A 39 1.45 -32.29 -3.03
N PHE A 40 2.06 -31.41 -2.23
CA PHE A 40 2.72 -30.23 -2.75
C PHE A 40 3.91 -30.57 -3.66
N ASP A 41 4.75 -31.55 -3.30
CA ASP A 41 5.88 -31.97 -4.14
C ASP A 41 5.44 -32.43 -5.54
N ILE A 42 4.28 -33.10 -5.64
CA ILE A 42 3.70 -33.50 -6.93
C ILE A 42 3.26 -32.26 -7.72
N ILE A 43 2.63 -31.29 -7.06
CA ILE A 43 2.17 -30.05 -7.70
C ILE A 43 3.35 -29.19 -8.16
N LYS A 44 4.34 -28.99 -7.28
CA LYS A 44 5.53 -28.14 -7.49
C LYS A 44 6.31 -28.51 -8.75
N LYS A 45 6.42 -29.80 -9.07
CA LYS A 45 7.11 -30.30 -10.27
C LYS A 45 6.47 -29.84 -11.59
N ASN A 46 5.22 -29.39 -11.54
CA ASN A 46 4.45 -28.96 -12.70
C ASN A 46 4.13 -27.46 -12.64
N LEU A 47 4.83 -26.66 -11.82
CA LEU A 47 4.62 -25.21 -11.76
C LEU A 47 5.37 -24.48 -12.89
N PRO A 48 4.77 -23.42 -13.49
CA PRO A 48 3.38 -23.01 -13.34
C PRO A 48 2.45 -24.01 -14.03
N VAL A 49 1.36 -24.42 -13.37
CA VAL A 49 0.43 -25.41 -13.94
C VAL A 49 -0.37 -24.75 -15.05
N THR A 50 -0.17 -25.22 -16.29
CA THR A 50 -0.92 -24.77 -17.46
C THR A 50 -2.25 -25.54 -17.62
N GLU A 51 -3.16 -25.06 -18.48
CA GLU A 51 -4.40 -25.78 -18.77
C GLU A 51 -4.14 -27.17 -19.39
N GLU A 52 -3.03 -27.32 -20.13
CA GLU A 52 -2.57 -28.59 -20.71
C GLU A 52 -2.03 -29.57 -19.65
N ASP A 53 -1.56 -29.07 -18.50
CA ASP A 53 -1.13 -29.86 -17.35
C ASP A 53 -2.33 -30.39 -16.57
N LEU A 54 -2.94 -31.47 -17.08
CA LEU A 54 -4.05 -32.21 -16.47
C LEU A 54 -3.63 -32.87 -15.14
N LEU A 55 -3.51 -32.06 -14.07
CA LEU A 55 -3.50 -32.50 -12.67
C LEU A 55 -4.90 -33.00 -12.30
N ASN A 56 -5.19 -34.21 -12.80
CA ASN A 56 -6.37 -35.00 -12.48
C ASN A 56 -6.22 -35.52 -11.03
N LYS A 57 -7.25 -35.30 -10.20
CA LYS A 57 -7.29 -35.73 -8.79
C LYS A 57 -7.01 -37.23 -8.65
N GLU A 58 -7.46 -38.06 -9.59
CA GLU A 58 -7.24 -39.50 -9.56
C GLU A 58 -5.78 -39.87 -9.87
N LYS A 59 -5.10 -39.13 -10.75
CA LYS A 59 -3.67 -39.33 -11.02
C LYS A 59 -2.84 -38.96 -9.80
N VAL A 60 -3.14 -37.81 -9.20
CA VAL A 60 -2.49 -37.37 -7.96
C VAL A 60 -2.74 -38.37 -6.82
N TRP A 61 -3.98 -38.86 -6.70
CA TRP A 61 -4.33 -39.89 -5.72
C TRP A 61 -3.50 -41.15 -5.87
N LYS A 62 -3.35 -41.67 -7.10
CA LYS A 62 -2.53 -42.84 -7.38
C LYS A 62 -1.08 -42.63 -6.94
N ALA A 63 -0.52 -41.45 -7.16
CA ALA A 63 0.84 -41.11 -6.72
C ALA A 63 0.96 -40.94 -5.19
N LEU A 64 -0.09 -40.48 -4.50
CA LEU A 64 -0.10 -40.33 -3.05
C LEU A 64 -0.31 -41.66 -2.31
N TYR A 65 -1.27 -42.46 -2.79
CA TYR A 65 -1.76 -43.68 -2.16
C TYR A 65 -1.70 -44.87 -3.12
N HIS A 66 -0.51 -45.44 -3.29
CA HIS A 66 -0.30 -46.62 -4.14
C HIS A 66 -1.26 -47.76 -3.78
N GLY A 67 -1.98 -48.27 -4.79
CA GLY A 67 -2.87 -49.42 -4.66
C GLY A 67 -4.20 -49.18 -3.92
N LYS A 68 -4.51 -47.96 -3.45
CA LYS A 68 -5.77 -47.66 -2.76
C LYS A 68 -6.84 -47.12 -3.73
N PRO A 69 -8.13 -47.51 -3.58
CA PRO A 69 -9.20 -46.93 -4.37
C PRO A 69 -9.31 -45.42 -4.09
N TYR A 70 -9.70 -44.66 -5.11
CA TYR A 70 -9.85 -43.21 -4.99
C TYR A 70 -10.88 -42.85 -3.90
N ASN A 71 -10.46 -42.09 -2.90
CA ASN A 71 -11.36 -41.54 -1.89
C ASN A 71 -11.49 -40.03 -2.06
N TYR A 72 -12.66 -39.61 -2.54
CA TYR A 72 -12.97 -38.19 -2.75
C TYR A 72 -12.87 -37.36 -1.46
N GLY A 73 -13.36 -37.88 -0.34
CA GLY A 73 -13.37 -37.17 0.94
C GLY A 73 -11.96 -36.90 1.46
N THR A 74 -11.10 -37.91 1.46
CA THR A 74 -9.69 -37.76 1.82
C THR A 74 -8.97 -36.80 0.89
N MET A 75 -9.16 -36.92 -0.43
CA MET A 75 -8.53 -36.02 -1.38
C MET A 75 -8.99 -34.57 -1.20
N LYS A 76 -10.29 -34.35 -0.96
CA LYS A 76 -10.85 -33.02 -0.67
C LYS A 76 -10.21 -32.43 0.60
N ASN A 77 -10.05 -33.23 1.65
CA ASN A 77 -9.44 -32.78 2.91
C ASN A 77 -7.97 -32.40 2.72
N LEU A 78 -7.19 -33.21 1.98
CA LEU A 78 -5.79 -32.89 1.69
C LEU A 78 -5.63 -31.58 0.91
N ILE A 79 -6.48 -31.37 -0.11
CA ILE A 79 -6.48 -30.13 -0.89
C ILE A 79 -6.83 -28.93 0.01
N HIS A 80 -7.84 -29.08 0.87
CA HIS A 80 -8.24 -28.03 1.79
C HIS A 80 -7.13 -27.70 2.80
N GLU A 81 -6.51 -28.72 3.41
CA GLU A 81 -5.41 -28.56 4.36
C GLU A 81 -4.21 -27.85 3.70
N LEU A 82 -3.82 -28.28 2.49
CA LEU A 82 -2.75 -27.62 1.75
C LEU A 82 -3.11 -26.17 1.38
N THR A 83 -4.38 -25.89 1.06
CA THR A 83 -4.85 -24.53 0.79
C THR A 83 -4.68 -23.64 2.03
N GLN A 84 -5.11 -24.12 3.20
CA GLN A 84 -4.95 -23.36 4.46
C GLN A 84 -3.49 -23.11 4.80
N LEU A 85 -2.62 -24.11 4.60
CA LEU A 85 -1.18 -23.95 4.79
C LEU A 85 -0.57 -22.94 3.82
N SER A 86 -1.02 -22.93 2.56
CA SER A 86 -0.56 -21.97 1.55
C SER A 86 -0.96 -20.53 1.92
N VAL A 87 -2.20 -20.33 2.40
CA VAL A 87 -2.67 -19.02 2.88
C VAL A 87 -1.87 -18.57 4.12
N ASN A 88 -1.59 -19.47 5.05
CA ASN A 88 -0.79 -19.15 6.23
C ASN A 88 0.66 -18.79 5.86
N PHE A 89 1.24 -19.49 4.89
CA PHE A 89 2.56 -19.15 4.36
C PHE A 89 2.57 -17.74 3.76
N ILE A 90 1.60 -17.39 2.91
CA ILE A 90 1.47 -16.02 2.36
C ILE A 90 1.40 -15.00 3.49
N TYR A 91 0.58 -15.25 4.51
CA TYR A 91 0.48 -14.36 5.67
C TYR A 91 1.84 -14.11 6.34
N LEU A 92 2.64 -15.16 6.54
CA LEU A 92 3.96 -15.03 7.16
C LEU A 92 4.96 -14.31 6.25
N GLU A 93 4.94 -14.57 4.96
CA GLU A 93 5.77 -13.85 3.98
C GLU A 93 5.45 -12.36 3.95
N GLU A 94 4.16 -12.01 3.88
CA GLU A 94 3.70 -10.62 3.94
C GLU A 94 4.05 -9.95 5.26
N LEU A 95 3.94 -10.68 6.38
CA LEU A 95 4.33 -10.14 7.69
C LEU A 95 5.83 -9.88 7.80
N GLU A 96 6.67 -10.73 7.23
CA GLU A 96 8.13 -10.52 7.20
C GLU A 96 8.52 -9.35 6.30
N ASN A 97 7.80 -9.14 5.20
CA ASN A 97 7.96 -7.96 4.34
C ASN A 97 7.43 -6.69 5.03
N THR A 98 6.48 -6.82 5.96
CA THR A 98 5.83 -5.71 6.67
C THR A 98 6.44 -5.35 8.01
N LYS A 99 7.59 -4.65 7.95
CA LYS A 99 8.38 -4.23 9.12
C LYS A 99 7.56 -3.48 10.18
N GLN A 100 6.61 -2.64 9.79
CA GLN A 100 5.87 -1.78 10.70
C GLN A 100 4.74 -2.55 11.42
N VAL A 101 3.90 -3.32 10.71
CA VAL A 101 2.93 -4.24 11.33
C VAL A 101 3.66 -5.18 12.29
N ARG A 102 4.80 -5.74 11.86
CA ARG A 102 5.65 -6.58 12.72
C ARG A 102 6.08 -5.85 13.97
N ASN A 103 6.45 -4.57 13.89
CA ASN A 103 6.79 -3.75 15.06
C ASN A 103 5.59 -3.58 16.00
N VAL A 104 4.40 -3.27 15.50
CA VAL A 104 3.17 -3.13 16.29
C VAL A 104 2.88 -4.44 17.04
N LEU A 105 2.91 -5.58 16.34
CA LEU A 105 2.66 -6.89 16.94
C LEU A 105 3.73 -7.25 17.97
N THR A 106 5.00 -7.00 17.66
CA THR A 106 6.11 -7.27 18.58
C THR A 106 6.00 -6.43 19.86
N VAL A 107 5.75 -5.12 19.74
CA VAL A 107 5.59 -4.21 20.88
C VAL A 107 4.40 -4.65 21.75
N SER A 108 3.27 -4.98 21.13
CA SER A 108 2.07 -5.44 21.85
C SER A 108 2.32 -6.76 22.56
N ALA A 109 2.96 -7.73 21.91
CA ALA A 109 3.28 -9.02 22.49
C ALA A 109 4.29 -8.91 23.66
N LEU A 110 5.34 -8.11 23.52
CA LEU A 110 6.32 -7.88 24.58
C LEU A 110 5.70 -7.14 25.78
N SER A 111 4.81 -6.17 25.52
CA SER A 111 4.04 -5.47 26.54
C SER A 111 3.15 -6.43 27.32
N TYR A 112 2.37 -7.27 26.63
CA TYR A 112 1.49 -8.25 27.28
C TYR A 112 2.25 -9.26 28.14
N ARG A 113 3.49 -9.58 27.74
CA ARG A 113 4.37 -10.51 28.44
C ARG A 113 5.16 -9.89 29.59
N ASN A 114 5.04 -8.59 29.84
CA ASN A 114 5.87 -7.85 30.80
C ASN A 114 7.37 -8.07 30.54
N ALA A 115 7.77 -8.10 29.27
CA ALA A 115 9.15 -8.33 28.84
C ALA A 115 9.93 -7.00 28.76
N ASP A 116 10.04 -6.29 29.89
CA ASP A 116 10.38 -4.86 29.99
C ASP A 116 11.66 -4.47 29.23
N LYS A 117 12.74 -5.25 29.42
CA LYS A 117 14.03 -4.97 28.77
C LYS A 117 13.92 -5.06 27.24
N ALA A 118 13.26 -6.11 26.75
CA ALA A 118 13.06 -6.34 25.32
C ALA A 118 12.13 -5.28 24.72
N LEU A 119 11.03 -4.95 25.41
CA LEU A 119 10.10 -3.91 24.99
C LEU A 119 10.79 -2.55 24.87
N ASN A 120 11.51 -2.13 25.91
CA ASN A 120 12.22 -0.85 25.91
C ASN A 120 13.29 -0.78 24.82
N SER A 121 14.02 -1.87 24.60
CA SER A 121 14.99 -1.97 23.49
C SER A 121 14.30 -1.82 22.14
N LYS A 122 13.17 -2.50 21.96
CA LYS A 122 12.40 -2.45 20.70
C LYS A 122 11.82 -1.07 20.43
N LEU A 123 11.24 -0.42 21.43
CA LEU A 123 10.70 0.94 21.32
C LEU A 123 11.79 1.96 20.93
N LYS A 124 12.97 1.89 21.56
CA LYS A 124 14.12 2.75 21.18
C LYS A 124 14.57 2.54 19.73
N GLN A 125 14.57 1.30 19.26
CA GLN A 125 14.89 0.99 17.85
C GLN A 125 13.87 1.62 16.89
N ILE A 126 12.58 1.53 17.23
CA ILE A 126 11.49 2.11 16.43
C ILE A 126 11.59 3.63 16.42
N GLU A 127 11.77 4.28 17.57
CA GLU A 127 11.89 5.74 17.68
C GLU A 127 13.06 6.31 16.87
N LYS A 128 14.22 5.64 16.90
CA LYS A 128 15.39 6.01 16.07
C LYS A 128 15.06 5.95 14.59
N THR A 129 14.25 4.97 14.17
CA THR A 129 13.82 4.82 12.78
C THR A 129 12.79 5.89 12.39
N PHE A 130 11.85 6.20 13.30
CA PHE A 130 10.78 7.20 13.10
C PHE A 130 11.33 8.63 12.91
N THR A 131 12.37 8.96 13.69
CA THR A 131 12.99 10.30 13.69
C THR A 131 14.08 10.50 12.64
N GLY A 132 14.62 9.40 12.08
CA GLY A 132 15.85 9.43 11.28
C GLY A 132 15.74 9.03 9.81
N LYS A 133 14.56 8.65 9.30
CA LYS A 133 14.40 8.23 7.89
C LYS A 133 13.52 9.18 7.06
N SER A 134 13.91 9.33 5.80
CA SER A 134 13.04 9.87 4.75
C SER A 134 11.86 8.93 4.56
N PHE A 135 10.66 9.46 4.31
CA PHE A 135 9.55 8.58 3.93
C PHE A 135 9.73 7.97 2.54
N ARG A 136 10.69 8.48 1.75
CA ARG A 136 10.98 7.97 0.41
C ARG A 136 11.32 6.48 0.39
N ASP A 137 11.98 6.01 1.44
CA ASP A 137 12.40 4.61 1.58
C ASP A 137 11.34 3.75 2.30
N LEU A 138 10.14 4.30 2.54
CA LEU A 138 9.03 3.50 3.04
C LEU A 138 8.49 2.64 1.91
N GLU A 139 8.42 1.35 2.18
CA GLU A 139 7.70 0.35 1.38
C GLU A 139 6.16 0.46 1.59
N TYR A 140 5.70 1.51 2.29
CA TYR A 140 4.32 1.68 2.76
C TYR A 140 3.76 3.05 2.44
N VAL A 141 2.44 3.06 2.42
CA VAL A 141 1.61 4.25 2.37
C VAL A 141 1.63 4.98 3.71
N LEU A 142 1.74 6.32 3.68
CA LEU A 142 1.92 7.16 4.86
C LEU A 142 0.77 7.08 5.87
N SER A 143 -0.48 6.89 5.42
CA SER A 143 -1.64 6.74 6.30
C SER A 143 -1.48 5.54 7.25
N ASP A 144 -1.00 4.41 6.73
CA ASP A 144 -0.78 3.18 7.49
C ASP A 144 0.39 3.37 8.46
N TYR A 145 1.48 3.98 7.97
CA TYR A 145 2.63 4.32 8.79
C TYR A 145 2.25 5.13 10.04
N TYR A 146 1.47 6.20 9.89
CA TYR A 146 1.03 7.01 11.03
C TYR A 146 0.07 6.26 11.95
N MET A 147 -0.81 5.41 11.40
CA MET A 147 -1.72 4.57 12.17
C MET A 147 -0.96 3.57 13.04
N GLU A 148 0.07 2.92 12.50
CA GLU A 148 0.92 1.98 13.22
C GLU A 148 1.75 2.66 14.29
N MET A 149 2.28 3.86 14.01
CA MET A 149 2.99 4.66 15.00
C MET A 149 2.08 5.09 16.14
N SER A 150 0.85 5.50 15.85
CA SER A 150 -0.17 5.79 16.87
C SER A 150 -0.39 4.58 17.79
N LYS A 151 -0.57 3.37 17.22
CA LYS A 151 -0.73 2.13 18.00
C LYS A 151 0.49 1.86 18.90
N ILE A 152 1.71 2.07 18.41
CA ILE A 152 2.94 1.87 19.18
C ILE A 152 3.03 2.86 20.34
N PHE A 153 2.77 4.15 20.10
CA PHE A 153 2.77 5.17 21.15
C PHE A 153 1.69 4.92 22.20
N TRP A 154 0.49 4.49 21.78
CA TRP A 154 -0.57 4.11 22.68
C TRP A 154 -0.18 2.94 23.58
N THR A 155 0.38 1.87 23.01
CA THR A 155 0.86 0.71 23.78
C THR A 155 1.97 1.10 24.76
N LYS A 156 2.93 1.94 24.33
CA LYS A 156 3.98 2.49 25.21
C LYS A 156 3.38 3.24 26.39
N TRP A 157 2.42 4.14 26.14
CA TRP A 157 1.76 4.92 27.18
C TRP A 157 0.97 4.04 28.16
N MET A 158 0.16 3.12 27.65
CA MET A 158 -0.62 2.17 28.47
C MET A 158 0.28 1.34 29.38
N TYR A 159 1.37 0.83 28.84
CA TYR A 159 2.33 0.03 29.58
C TYR A 159 3.06 0.84 30.67
N GLN A 160 3.49 2.07 30.37
CA GLN A 160 4.10 2.96 31.38
C GLN A 160 3.14 3.25 32.54
N LYS A 161 1.85 3.49 32.21
CA LYS A 161 0.80 3.72 33.19
C LYS A 161 0.53 2.50 34.08
N SER A 162 0.46 1.29 33.50
CA SER A 162 0.14 0.07 34.26
C SER A 162 1.28 -0.40 35.17
N HIS A 163 2.53 -0.15 34.80
CA HIS A 163 3.70 -0.62 35.56
C HIS A 163 4.32 0.44 36.49
N GLN A 164 3.65 1.59 36.70
CA GLN A 164 4.15 2.69 37.53
C GLN A 164 5.57 3.18 37.12
N LEU A 165 5.98 2.92 35.88
CA LEU A 165 7.32 3.20 35.36
C LEU A 165 7.43 4.67 34.95
N LYS A 166 7.48 5.58 35.94
CA LYS A 166 7.45 7.05 35.76
C LYS A 166 6.22 7.51 34.96
N ARG A 167 5.86 8.80 35.05
CA ARG A 167 4.83 9.34 34.16
C ARG A 167 5.32 9.20 32.72
N ALA A 168 4.44 8.75 31.82
CA ALA A 168 4.69 8.81 30.39
C ALA A 168 5.14 10.22 30.01
N SER A 169 6.14 10.34 29.14
CA SER A 169 6.63 11.66 28.76
C SER A 169 5.53 12.41 28.02
N GLU A 170 5.37 13.70 28.31
CA GLU A 170 4.41 14.57 27.60
C GLU A 170 4.62 14.47 26.08
N LYS A 171 5.88 14.37 25.65
CA LYS A 171 6.28 14.13 24.26
C LYS A 171 5.65 12.88 23.67
N ASP A 172 5.69 11.74 24.37
CA ASP A 172 5.11 10.48 23.88
C ASP A 172 3.59 10.56 23.78
N PHE A 173 2.95 11.21 24.76
CA PHE A 173 1.51 11.43 24.76
C PHE A 173 1.06 12.29 23.57
N LEU A 174 1.76 13.41 23.33
CA LEU A 174 1.48 14.30 22.20
C LEU A 174 1.80 13.63 20.85
N ALA A 175 2.85 12.81 20.76
CA ALA A 175 3.16 12.08 19.54
C ALA A 175 2.08 11.05 19.18
N GLY A 176 1.53 10.33 20.17
CA GLY A 176 0.42 9.40 19.96
C GLY A 176 -0.85 10.09 19.46
N SER A 177 -1.24 11.21 20.06
CA SER A 177 -2.41 11.96 19.60
C SER A 177 -2.19 12.59 18.21
N ALA A 178 -1.02 13.18 17.97
CA ALA A 178 -0.67 13.77 16.68
C ALA A 178 -0.73 12.73 15.54
N THR A 179 -0.06 11.59 15.69
CA THR A 179 -0.05 10.52 14.67
C THR A 179 -1.44 9.92 14.41
N THR A 180 -2.31 9.90 15.42
CA THR A 180 -3.73 9.53 15.25
C THR A 180 -4.46 10.53 14.37
N VAL A 181 -4.30 11.83 14.61
CA VAL A 181 -4.90 12.88 13.79
C VAL A 181 -4.36 12.83 12.36
N TYR A 182 -3.04 12.63 12.20
CA TYR A 182 -2.41 12.58 10.88
C TYR A 182 -2.94 11.42 10.03
N SER A 183 -2.98 10.21 10.61
CA SER A 183 -3.53 9.05 9.91
C SER A 183 -4.99 9.24 9.54
N PHE A 184 -5.81 9.76 10.46
CA PHE A 184 -7.23 10.04 10.21
C PHE A 184 -7.44 11.01 9.04
N LEU A 185 -6.74 12.16 9.05
CA LEU A 185 -6.84 13.15 7.98
C LEU A 185 -6.38 12.57 6.63
N LEU A 186 -5.27 11.82 6.60
CA LEU A 186 -4.79 11.19 5.37
C LEU A 186 -5.81 10.21 4.79
N TYR A 187 -6.44 9.37 5.63
CA TYR A 187 -7.49 8.47 5.14
C TYR A 187 -8.69 9.25 4.59
N LEU A 188 -9.17 10.28 5.29
CA LEU A 188 -10.27 11.11 4.79
C LEU A 188 -9.92 11.76 3.44
N PHE A 189 -8.72 12.32 3.33
CA PHE A 189 -8.28 13.00 2.13
C PHE A 189 -8.16 12.03 0.94
N LYS A 190 -7.51 10.88 1.14
CA LYS A 190 -7.40 9.85 0.10
C LYS A 190 -8.74 9.29 -0.34
N MET A 191 -9.64 9.03 0.61
CA MET A 191 -10.98 8.56 0.32
C MET A 191 -11.76 9.56 -0.53
N THR A 192 -11.55 10.87 -0.33
CA THR A 192 -12.20 11.92 -1.13
C THR A 192 -11.97 11.72 -2.62
N ASN A 193 -10.71 11.50 -3.05
CA ASN A 193 -10.41 11.26 -4.46
C ASN A 193 -11.15 10.04 -5.00
N ASN A 194 -11.11 8.90 -4.29
CA ASN A 194 -11.78 7.67 -4.73
C ASN A 194 -13.30 7.85 -4.84
N ILE A 195 -13.89 8.56 -3.88
CA ILE A 195 -15.32 8.88 -3.88
C ILE A 195 -15.66 9.78 -5.07
N THR A 196 -14.87 10.83 -5.32
CA THR A 196 -15.08 11.75 -6.45
C THR A 196 -15.01 11.02 -7.79
N VAL A 197 -14.02 10.14 -7.99
CA VAL A 197 -13.91 9.31 -9.21
C VAL A 197 -15.13 8.41 -9.36
N GLN A 198 -15.48 7.64 -8.32
CA GLN A 198 -16.62 6.71 -8.39
C GLN A 198 -17.95 7.43 -8.60
N SER A 199 -18.14 8.61 -8.00
CA SER A 199 -19.35 9.41 -8.21
C SER A 199 -19.50 9.88 -9.66
N SER A 200 -18.37 10.17 -10.33
CA SER A 200 -18.35 10.56 -11.75
C SER A 200 -18.59 9.38 -12.68
N ASP A 201 -18.05 8.20 -12.35
CA ASP A 201 -18.14 7.00 -13.20
C ASP A 201 -19.48 6.26 -13.06
N HIS A 202 -20.09 6.28 -11.87
CA HIS A 202 -21.24 5.45 -11.53
C HIS A 202 -22.50 6.23 -11.10
N ASN A 203 -22.50 7.57 -11.27
CA ASN A 203 -23.61 8.47 -10.88
C ASN A 203 -24.05 8.30 -9.42
N TYR A 204 -23.12 8.02 -8.50
CA TYR A 204 -23.43 7.97 -7.07
C TYR A 204 -23.61 9.38 -6.49
N GLU A 205 -24.59 9.53 -5.60
CA GLU A 205 -24.83 10.79 -4.90
C GLU A 205 -23.69 11.09 -3.90
N LEU A 206 -22.85 12.06 -4.25
CA LEU A 206 -21.73 12.51 -3.43
C LEU A 206 -22.17 12.95 -2.02
N ASP A 207 -23.33 13.60 -1.92
CA ASP A 207 -23.86 14.20 -0.70
C ASP A 207 -24.40 13.18 0.31
N LYS A 208 -24.55 11.91 -0.08
CA LYS A 208 -24.86 10.82 0.86
C LYS A 208 -23.60 10.25 1.51
N ASN A 209 -22.41 10.60 1.02
CA ASN A 209 -21.16 10.04 1.53
C ASN A 209 -20.71 10.75 2.82
N LEU A 210 -20.53 9.96 3.89
CA LEU A 210 -20.14 10.46 5.21
C LEU A 210 -18.79 11.18 5.23
N VAL A 211 -17.81 10.76 4.42
CA VAL A 211 -16.50 11.41 4.36
C VAL A 211 -16.64 12.81 3.78
N ILE A 212 -17.39 12.94 2.69
CA ILE A 212 -17.65 14.21 2.02
C ILE A 212 -18.40 15.16 2.95
N ASN A 213 -19.47 14.67 3.59
CA ASN A 213 -20.26 15.47 4.52
C ASN A 213 -19.40 15.93 5.71
N LEU A 214 -18.59 15.05 6.30
CA LEU A 214 -17.70 15.42 7.40
C LEU A 214 -16.70 16.50 6.99
N LEU A 215 -16.07 16.38 5.81
CA LEU A 215 -15.14 17.40 5.32
C LEU A 215 -15.82 18.74 5.07
N ARG A 216 -17.03 18.74 4.52
CA ARG A 216 -17.82 19.97 4.32
C ARG A 216 -18.23 20.62 5.64
N GLU A 217 -18.60 19.84 6.64
CA GLU A 217 -18.91 20.32 8.00
C GLU A 217 -17.69 20.94 8.70
N PHE A 218 -16.50 20.37 8.47
CA PHE A 218 -15.27 21.03 8.89
C PHE A 218 -15.05 22.33 8.13
N GLY A 219 -15.21 22.30 6.80
CA GLY A 219 -14.91 23.42 5.93
C GLY A 219 -13.41 23.72 5.86
N THR A 220 -13.03 24.63 4.97
CA THR A 220 -11.63 24.97 4.70
C THR A 220 -10.93 25.56 5.94
N GLU A 221 -11.60 26.49 6.62
CA GLU A 221 -11.04 27.23 7.76
C GLU A 221 -10.63 26.30 8.93
N LYS A 222 -11.48 25.34 9.32
CA LYS A 222 -11.16 24.46 10.45
C LYS A 222 -10.03 23.50 10.10
N ILE A 223 -9.98 22.99 8.88
CA ILE A 223 -8.87 22.15 8.41
C ILE A 223 -7.56 22.95 8.42
N GLU A 224 -7.57 24.18 7.90
CA GLU A 224 -6.37 25.03 7.87
C GLU A 224 -5.87 25.40 9.28
N ARG A 225 -6.77 25.60 10.25
CA ARG A 225 -6.40 25.77 11.67
C ARG A 225 -5.73 24.52 12.23
N ILE A 226 -6.26 23.33 11.95
CA ILE A 226 -5.64 22.06 12.36
C ILE A 226 -4.24 21.92 11.75
N LEU A 227 -4.09 22.17 10.45
CA LEU A 227 -2.79 22.13 9.76
C LEU A 227 -1.80 23.14 10.34
N SER A 228 -2.27 24.33 10.73
CA SER A 228 -1.43 25.33 11.39
C SER A 228 -0.89 24.81 12.72
N SER A 229 -1.72 24.15 13.54
CA SER A 229 -1.25 23.47 14.75
C SER A 229 -0.24 22.36 14.42
N VAL A 230 -0.45 21.56 13.36
CA VAL A 230 0.54 20.55 12.94
C VAL A 230 1.90 21.17 12.64
N LYS A 231 1.91 22.34 11.98
CA LYS A 231 3.14 23.05 11.61
C LYS A 231 3.99 23.44 12.82
N GLU A 232 3.36 23.74 13.96
CA GLU A 232 4.04 24.06 15.22
C GLU A 232 4.81 22.85 15.78
N TYR A 233 4.30 21.63 15.55
CA TYR A 233 4.92 20.39 16.04
C TYR A 233 5.89 19.77 15.03
N SER A 234 5.54 19.78 13.75
CA SER A 234 6.29 19.08 12.71
C SER A 234 6.12 19.73 11.33
N ALA A 235 7.18 20.41 10.89
CA ALA A 235 7.24 20.99 9.55
C ALA A 235 7.14 19.92 8.44
N ARG A 236 7.67 18.71 8.68
CA ARG A 236 7.59 17.58 7.75
C ARG A 236 6.16 17.10 7.59
N ASP A 237 5.47 16.86 8.71
CA ASP A 237 4.14 16.26 8.70
C ASP A 237 3.08 17.29 8.25
N TYR A 238 3.29 18.57 8.54
CA TYR A 238 2.53 19.68 7.94
C TYR A 238 2.59 19.64 6.41
N LYS A 239 3.80 19.56 5.82
CA LYS A 239 3.96 19.51 4.37
C LYS A 239 3.22 18.32 3.75
N VAL A 240 3.31 17.15 4.39
CA VAL A 240 2.58 15.95 3.93
C VAL A 240 1.08 16.21 3.92
N LEU A 241 0.51 16.64 5.05
CA LEU A 241 -0.93 16.85 5.16
C LEU A 241 -1.43 17.99 4.28
N SER A 242 -0.65 19.07 4.12
CA SER A 242 -1.00 20.20 3.26
C SER A 242 -1.14 19.81 1.80
N VAL A 243 -0.27 18.94 1.27
CA VAL A 243 -0.38 18.48 -0.12
C VAL A 243 -1.65 17.65 -0.33
N PHE A 244 -1.96 16.72 0.58
CA PHE A 244 -3.21 15.96 0.52
C PHE A 244 -4.44 16.86 0.73
N TRP A 245 -4.32 17.92 1.52
CA TRP A 245 -5.38 18.91 1.65
C TRP A 245 -5.56 19.75 0.39
N ASP A 246 -4.47 20.20 -0.27
CA ASP A 246 -4.55 20.92 -1.54
C ASP A 246 -5.25 20.08 -2.61
N MET A 247 -4.99 18.76 -2.64
CA MET A 247 -5.74 17.80 -3.46
C MET A 247 -7.24 17.87 -3.16
N CYS A 248 -7.65 17.68 -1.89
CA CYS A 248 -9.07 17.76 -1.51
C CYS A 248 -9.71 19.11 -1.83
N ARG A 249 -9.01 20.21 -1.59
CA ARG A 249 -9.50 21.56 -1.89
C ARG A 249 -9.77 21.74 -3.38
N SER A 250 -8.86 21.25 -4.22
CA SER A 250 -8.96 21.30 -5.69
C SER A 250 -10.07 20.43 -6.27
N GLN A 251 -10.55 19.42 -5.51
CA GLN A 251 -11.58 18.48 -5.97
C GLN A 251 -12.97 18.78 -5.39
N LEU A 252 -13.05 19.21 -4.13
CA LEU A 252 -14.32 19.25 -3.38
C LEU A 252 -14.81 20.66 -3.04
N PHE A 253 -13.92 21.62 -2.80
CA PHE A 253 -14.30 22.91 -2.22
C PHE A 253 -14.32 24.04 -3.23
N ASP A 254 -13.30 24.14 -4.06
CA ASP A 254 -13.14 25.24 -5.01
C ASP A 254 -12.45 24.72 -6.29
N PRO A 255 -13.12 23.85 -7.06
CA PRO A 255 -12.52 23.23 -8.23
C PRO A 255 -12.31 24.27 -9.33
N GLY A 256 -11.06 24.42 -9.75
CA GLY A 256 -10.69 25.36 -10.81
C GLY A 256 -9.18 25.31 -11.11
N PRO A 257 -8.75 25.96 -12.21
CA PRO A 257 -7.34 26.00 -12.60
C PRO A 257 -6.41 26.52 -11.49
N GLU A 258 -6.84 27.52 -10.72
CA GLU A 258 -6.02 28.09 -9.65
C GLU A 258 -5.70 27.05 -8.56
N GLN A 259 -6.70 26.32 -8.08
CA GLN A 259 -6.54 25.31 -7.04
C GLN A 259 -5.81 24.09 -7.57
N TYR A 260 -6.01 23.73 -8.84
CA TYR A 260 -5.20 22.73 -9.53
C TYR A 260 -3.71 23.11 -9.55
N TYR A 261 -3.36 24.34 -9.94
CA TYR A 261 -1.97 24.80 -9.96
C TYR A 261 -1.36 24.92 -8.56
N LYS A 262 -2.15 25.30 -7.54
CA LYS A 262 -1.73 25.25 -6.13
C LYS A 262 -1.38 23.82 -5.72
N PHE A 263 -2.25 22.85 -6.03
CA PHE A 263 -1.98 21.44 -5.75
C PHE A 263 -0.74 20.92 -6.48
N LYS A 264 -0.63 21.14 -7.80
CA LYS A 264 0.55 20.77 -8.60
C LYS A 264 1.85 21.34 -8.03
N SER A 265 1.85 22.63 -7.68
CA SER A 265 3.03 23.33 -7.15
C SER A 265 3.42 22.79 -5.78
N SER A 266 2.43 22.60 -4.90
CA SER A 266 2.61 22.02 -3.56
C SER A 266 3.16 20.60 -3.62
N LEU A 267 2.61 19.75 -4.50
CA LEU A 267 3.08 18.39 -4.72
C LEU A 267 4.52 18.36 -5.25
N THR A 268 4.81 19.16 -6.29
CA THR A 268 6.13 19.19 -6.93
C THR A 268 7.22 19.65 -5.96
N ALA A 269 6.94 20.72 -5.19
CA ALA A 269 7.86 21.24 -4.18
C ALA A 269 8.17 20.24 -3.06
N ASN A 270 7.25 19.30 -2.80
CA ASN A 270 7.34 18.33 -1.70
C ASN A 270 7.52 16.88 -2.17
N ALA A 271 7.70 16.62 -3.47
CA ALA A 271 7.70 15.27 -4.05
C ALA A 271 8.69 14.30 -3.37
N LYS A 272 9.86 14.79 -2.96
CA LYS A 272 10.90 14.00 -2.28
C LYS A 272 10.54 13.58 -0.85
N ILE A 273 9.53 14.20 -0.25
CA ILE A 273 9.07 13.87 1.09
C ILE A 273 8.27 12.58 1.09
N PHE A 274 7.52 12.29 0.02
CA PHE A 274 6.60 11.16 -0.03
C PHE A 274 7.30 9.83 -0.28
N SER A 275 6.68 8.74 0.19
CA SER A 275 6.96 7.39 -0.31
C SER A 275 6.72 7.35 -1.82
N LEU A 276 7.33 6.40 -2.53
CA LEU A 276 7.09 6.25 -3.96
C LEU A 276 5.61 6.01 -4.26
N GLN A 277 4.95 5.17 -3.44
CA GLN A 277 3.53 4.87 -3.58
C GLN A 277 2.65 6.10 -3.34
N ASP A 278 2.86 6.87 -2.26
CA ASP A 278 2.06 8.06 -1.99
C ASP A 278 2.26 9.15 -3.06
N LEU A 279 3.47 9.26 -3.61
CA LEU A 279 3.73 10.20 -4.70
C LEU A 279 3.01 9.79 -5.98
N GLU A 280 3.01 8.49 -6.31
CA GLU A 280 2.27 7.94 -7.45
C GLU A 280 0.76 8.17 -7.29
N ASP A 281 0.21 7.87 -6.12
CA ASP A 281 -1.19 8.11 -5.79
C ASP A 281 -1.56 9.59 -5.97
N LEU A 282 -0.75 10.51 -5.41
CA LEU A 282 -0.98 11.96 -5.51
C LEU A 282 -0.89 12.48 -6.95
N LEU A 283 0.04 11.97 -7.76
CA LEU A 283 0.15 12.33 -9.17
C LEU A 283 -1.05 11.80 -9.96
N THR A 284 -1.57 10.62 -9.61
CA THR A 284 -2.83 10.11 -10.15
C THR A 284 -4.01 11.01 -9.78
N CYS A 285 -4.11 11.46 -8.52
CA CYS A 285 -5.12 12.42 -8.09
C CYS A 285 -5.00 13.77 -8.82
N LEU A 286 -3.79 14.19 -9.18
CA LEU A 286 -3.56 15.40 -9.97
C LEU A 286 -4.11 15.24 -11.40
N VAL A 287 -3.96 14.05 -12.01
CA VAL A 287 -4.60 13.72 -13.29
C VAL A 287 -6.13 13.72 -13.16
N THR A 288 -6.68 13.14 -12.09
CA THR A 288 -8.13 13.17 -11.81
C THR A 288 -8.65 14.59 -11.72
N THR A 289 -7.94 15.46 -11.00
CA THR A 289 -8.31 16.87 -10.84
C THR A 289 -8.28 17.60 -12.19
N LEU A 290 -7.24 17.37 -13.00
CA LEU A 290 -7.13 17.92 -14.35
C LEU A 290 -8.28 17.47 -15.27
N PHE A 291 -8.74 16.22 -15.13
CA PHE A 291 -9.84 15.68 -15.93
C PHE A 291 -11.12 16.48 -15.73
N GLY A 292 -11.43 16.86 -14.48
CA GLY A 292 -12.62 17.63 -14.12
C GLY A 292 -12.64 19.10 -14.59
N LEU A 293 -11.53 19.66 -15.05
CA LEU A 293 -11.45 21.04 -15.55
C LEU A 293 -11.95 21.15 -16.99
N LYS A 294 -12.31 22.36 -17.46
CA LYS A 294 -12.68 22.57 -18.87
C LYS A 294 -11.45 22.80 -19.75
N GLU A 295 -11.46 22.29 -20.97
CA GLU A 295 -10.35 22.49 -21.93
C GLU A 295 -10.14 23.96 -22.31
N SER A 296 -11.18 24.79 -22.22
CA SER A 296 -11.08 26.24 -22.44
C SER A 296 -10.27 26.98 -21.37
N GLU A 297 -10.09 26.37 -20.19
CA GLU A 297 -9.47 27.00 -19.03
C GLU A 297 -8.02 26.55 -18.82
N ILE A 298 -7.64 25.38 -19.38
CA ILE A 298 -6.34 24.77 -19.16
C ILE A 298 -5.93 23.87 -20.32
N ASN A 299 -4.66 23.92 -20.70
CA ASN A 299 -4.10 23.00 -21.70
C ASN A 299 -3.83 21.63 -21.07
N LYS A 300 -4.83 20.75 -21.09
CA LYS A 300 -4.73 19.41 -20.49
C LYS A 300 -3.61 18.54 -21.05
N TYR A 301 -3.27 18.68 -22.34
CA TYR A 301 -2.18 17.91 -22.94
C TYR A 301 -0.83 18.30 -22.34
N ARG A 302 -0.57 19.61 -22.21
CA ARG A 302 0.66 20.13 -21.58
C ARG A 302 0.77 19.68 -20.13
N GLU A 303 -0.31 19.83 -19.37
CA GLU A 303 -0.32 19.45 -17.96
C GLU A 303 -0.11 17.95 -17.74
N ARG A 304 -0.63 17.08 -18.62
CA ARG A 304 -0.36 15.63 -18.57
C ARG A 304 1.11 15.31 -18.79
N ILE A 305 1.76 15.96 -19.76
CA ILE A 305 3.21 15.81 -19.99
C ILE A 305 4.00 16.20 -18.75
N ASP A 306 3.70 17.35 -18.16
CA ASP A 306 4.40 17.80 -16.94
C ASP A 306 4.24 16.79 -15.79
N ILE A 307 3.05 16.19 -15.62
CA ILE A 307 2.83 15.13 -14.62
C ILE A 307 3.72 13.92 -14.91
N PHE A 308 3.76 13.46 -16.16
CA PHE A 308 4.61 12.34 -16.55
C PHE A 308 6.10 12.63 -16.33
N ASP A 309 6.54 13.85 -16.62
CA ASP A 309 7.94 14.26 -16.40
C ASP A 309 8.29 14.19 -14.91
N ILE A 310 7.38 14.58 -14.02
CA ILE A 310 7.55 14.43 -12.56
C ILE A 310 7.64 12.94 -12.20
N MET A 311 6.79 12.08 -12.77
CA MET A 311 6.81 10.63 -12.51
C MET A 311 8.12 9.97 -12.96
N ILE A 312 8.63 10.36 -14.13
CA ILE A 312 9.91 9.89 -14.68
C ILE A 312 11.08 10.36 -13.80
N ALA A 313 11.14 11.66 -13.47
CA ALA A 313 12.18 12.23 -12.61
C ALA A 313 12.23 11.58 -11.22
N ASN A 314 11.09 11.07 -10.74
CA ASN A 314 10.95 10.39 -9.46
C ASN A 314 11.07 8.86 -9.53
N LYS A 315 11.32 8.29 -10.73
CA LYS A 315 11.45 6.84 -10.96
C LYS A 315 10.20 6.02 -10.59
N ILE A 316 9.01 6.62 -10.71
CA ILE A 316 7.74 5.95 -10.36
C ILE A 316 7.44 4.81 -11.34
N PHE A 317 7.63 5.04 -12.63
CA PHE A 317 7.36 4.04 -13.68
C PHE A 317 8.41 2.94 -13.80
N ILE A 318 9.45 2.96 -12.97
CA ILE A 318 10.47 1.92 -12.94
C ILE A 318 9.97 0.80 -12.04
N GLN A 319 9.03 -0.01 -12.54
CA GLN A 319 8.71 -1.29 -11.91
C GLN A 319 9.97 -2.16 -11.76
N ARG A 320 9.92 -3.22 -10.96
CA ARG A 320 11.04 -4.14 -10.62
C ARG A 320 11.85 -4.70 -11.83
N ASN A 321 11.47 -4.42 -13.09
CA ASN A 321 12.20 -4.75 -14.32
C ASN A 321 12.54 -3.57 -15.28
N ARG A 322 12.55 -2.31 -14.83
CA ARG A 322 13.03 -1.14 -15.61
C ARG A 322 12.26 -0.76 -16.89
N ILE A 323 11.09 -1.35 -17.18
CA ILE A 323 10.37 -1.09 -18.43
C ILE A 323 9.16 -0.19 -18.15
N LEU A 324 9.07 0.95 -18.86
CA LEU A 324 7.87 1.78 -18.90
C LEU A 324 6.71 0.98 -19.53
N PRO A 325 5.55 0.84 -18.86
CA PRO A 325 4.39 0.17 -19.45
C PRO A 325 3.99 0.78 -20.80
N VAL A 326 3.71 -0.09 -21.79
CA VAL A 326 3.39 0.31 -23.18
C VAL A 326 2.25 1.33 -23.24
N HIS A 327 1.22 1.17 -22.42
CA HIS A 327 0.09 2.10 -22.40
C HIS A 327 0.50 3.53 -21.97
N LEU A 328 1.43 3.66 -21.01
CA LEU A 328 1.94 4.96 -20.58
C LEU A 328 2.85 5.59 -21.63
N PHE A 329 3.65 4.77 -22.32
CA PHE A 329 4.43 5.22 -23.46
C PHE A 329 3.53 5.81 -24.56
N ILE A 330 2.49 5.08 -24.95
CA ILE A 330 1.51 5.54 -25.95
C ILE A 330 0.84 6.83 -25.49
N LEU A 331 0.43 6.89 -24.22
CA LEU A 331 -0.24 8.07 -23.68
C LEU A 331 0.69 9.29 -23.69
N TYR A 332 1.96 9.14 -23.30
CA TYR A 332 2.94 10.23 -23.35
C TYR A 332 3.15 10.74 -24.78
N ALA A 333 3.44 9.84 -25.72
CA ALA A 333 3.63 10.18 -27.13
C ALA A 333 2.38 10.83 -27.75
N TRP A 334 1.18 10.35 -27.40
CA TRP A 334 -0.08 10.92 -27.86
C TRP A 334 -0.29 12.35 -27.35
N ASN A 335 0.02 12.63 -26.08
CA ASN A 335 -0.11 14.00 -25.55
C ASN A 335 0.88 14.96 -26.25
N LEU A 336 2.13 14.54 -26.50
CA LEU A 336 3.09 15.35 -27.26
C LEU A 336 2.64 15.58 -28.71
N PHE A 337 2.08 14.56 -29.36
CA PHE A 337 1.54 14.70 -30.72
C PHE A 337 0.44 15.76 -30.78
N ASN A 338 -0.48 15.77 -29.82
CA ASN A 338 -1.53 16.78 -29.74
C ASN A 338 -1.00 18.20 -29.43
N LEU A 339 0.21 18.30 -28.87
CA LEU A 339 0.93 19.57 -28.71
C LEU A 339 1.76 19.95 -29.94
N SER A 340 1.80 19.11 -30.97
CA SER A 340 2.72 19.24 -32.11
C SER A 340 4.21 19.28 -31.70
N ASP A 341 4.55 18.66 -30.56
CA ASP A 341 5.92 18.59 -30.04
C ASP A 341 6.62 17.31 -30.56
N PHE A 342 6.98 17.34 -31.84
CA PHE A 342 7.61 16.19 -32.51
C PHE A 342 9.04 15.93 -32.01
N GLU A 343 9.78 16.98 -31.61
CA GLU A 343 11.12 16.85 -31.02
C GLU A 343 11.05 16.13 -29.66
N GLY A 344 10.05 16.45 -28.84
CA GLY A 344 9.78 15.75 -27.59
C GLY A 344 9.52 14.26 -27.80
N ILE A 345 8.78 13.88 -28.85
CA ILE A 345 8.50 12.47 -29.17
C ILE A 345 9.80 11.75 -29.52
N GLU A 346 10.63 12.36 -30.39
CA GLU A 346 11.91 11.79 -30.78
C GLU A 346 12.86 11.63 -29.58
N LYS A 347 12.92 12.62 -28.70
CA LYS A 347 13.73 12.55 -27.48
C LYS A 347 13.25 11.44 -26.55
N PHE A 348 11.96 11.40 -26.25
CA PHE A 348 11.38 10.41 -25.34
C PHE A 348 11.56 8.97 -25.85
N THR A 349 11.35 8.75 -27.15
CA THR A 349 11.56 7.41 -27.76
C THR A 349 13.02 6.94 -27.72
N LYS A 350 14.00 7.85 -27.69
CA LYS A 350 15.42 7.52 -27.53
C LYS A 350 15.81 7.23 -26.08
N GLU A 351 15.22 7.92 -25.11
CA GLU A 351 15.53 7.77 -23.67
C GLU A 351 14.90 6.52 -23.03
N VAL A 352 13.82 5.99 -23.60
CA VAL A 352 13.06 4.84 -23.05
C VAL A 352 13.44 3.50 -23.71
N ARG A 353 14.36 3.48 -24.68
CA ARG A 353 15.01 2.26 -25.19
C ARG A 353 16.04 1.74 -24.19
#